data_AF-A0A932HA07-F1
#
_entry.id   AF-A0A932HA07-F1
#
_cell.length_a   1.000
_cell.length_b   1.000
_cell.length_c   1.000
_cell.angle_alpha   90.00
_cell.angle_beta   90.00
_cell.angle_gamma   90.00
#
_symmetry.space_group_name_H-M   'P 1'
#
loop_
_entity.id
_entity.type
_entity.pdbx_description
1 polymer ?
#
loop_
_entity_poly.entity_id
_entity_poly.type
_entity_poly.pdbx_seq_one_letter_code
_entity_poly.pdbx_strand_id
1 'polypeptide(L)'
;MNSGLAAKAAAAVCLEDRACHNTAKSLKIHSKFSPIFDEALALREMPKLSLAKLERHLYSAADRLRQEGLDAATYKDYIFGMLFLKRSSDVFDAEREKIVAAKVTQGMVKEKAESEYGENPDFYDEFFVPERARWAYLQDKLSDATEPYGSVLDKALAALAEHNESLEHVLDHIQFMKVQSNKRIVSDDACKDLVRHFSRYRLRNEDFQFSDLLGAAYEFLINMFAESAGKKGGDFYTPRDVIRLMVRILKPKPGLSVYDPCCGSGGMLIISREFIEQSGGDVTNLRLCGQVNDASAWSICKLNMLLHGVPGADIQLQDTLLHPMHREAGELERFDRVIANPPFSQN
;
A
#
# COMPACT_ATOMS: atom_id res chain seq x y z
N MET A 1 30.33 -16.38 -17.00
CA MET A 1 31.65 -15.99 -16.44
C MET A 1 31.56 -15.25 -15.10
N ASN A 2 30.50 -15.44 -14.29
CA ASN A 2 30.33 -14.70 -13.01
C ASN A 2 30.53 -15.54 -11.73
N SER A 3 30.86 -16.82 -11.82
CA SER A 3 31.14 -17.67 -10.65
C SER A 3 32.50 -17.38 -9.98
N GLY A 4 33.40 -16.65 -10.65
CA GLY A 4 34.72 -16.30 -10.13
C GLY A 4 34.76 -15.06 -9.23
N LEU A 5 33.73 -14.20 -9.27
CA LEU A 5 33.71 -12.95 -8.51
C LEU A 5 33.32 -13.17 -7.04
N ALA A 6 32.30 -14.02 -6.79
CA ALA A 6 31.86 -14.38 -5.45
C ALA A 6 32.93 -15.18 -4.69
N ALA A 7 33.63 -16.10 -5.37
CA ALA A 7 34.73 -16.86 -4.78
C ALA A 7 35.94 -15.98 -4.43
N LYS A 8 36.20 -14.92 -5.21
CA LYS A 8 37.25 -13.93 -4.92
C LYS A 8 36.89 -13.01 -3.76
N ALA A 9 35.61 -12.65 -3.60
CA ALA A 9 35.11 -11.85 -2.48
C ALA A 9 35.23 -12.62 -1.15
N ALA A 10 34.84 -13.90 -1.12
CA ALA A 10 34.98 -14.74 0.06
C ALA A 10 36.45 -14.99 0.46
N ALA A 11 37.35 -15.12 -0.53
CA ALA A 11 38.79 -15.27 -0.28
C ALA A 11 39.43 -13.99 0.26
N ALA A 12 38.92 -12.80 -0.10
CA ALA A 12 39.42 -11.52 0.40
C ALA A 12 39.07 -11.30 1.88
N VAL A 13 37.85 -11.68 2.30
CA VAL A 13 37.42 -11.60 3.71
C VAL A 13 38.22 -12.55 4.60
N CYS A 14 38.56 -13.76 4.12
CA CYS A 14 39.42 -14.69 4.86
C CYS A 14 40.90 -14.25 4.97
N LEU A 15 41.37 -13.33 4.12
CA LEU A 15 42.74 -12.82 4.15
C LEU A 15 42.93 -11.67 5.15
N GLU A 16 41.88 -10.91 5.46
CA GLU A 16 41.92 -9.83 6.45
C GLU A 16 42.07 -10.37 7.88
N ASP A 17 41.41 -11.48 8.23
CA ASP A 17 41.53 -12.09 9.56
C ASP A 17 42.93 -12.65 9.87
N ARG A 18 43.75 -12.94 8.84
CA ARG A 18 45.13 -13.44 9.02
C ARG A 18 46.21 -12.38 8.91
N ALA A 19 45.88 -11.15 8.51
CA ALA A 19 46.87 -10.11 8.19
C ALA A 19 47.07 -9.06 9.31
N CYS A 20 46.66 -9.36 10.55
CA CYS A 20 46.81 -8.42 11.67
C CYS A 20 48.28 -8.21 12.14
N HIS A 21 49.30 -8.75 11.46
CA HIS A 21 50.72 -8.61 11.84
C HIS A 21 51.64 -8.42 10.62
N ASN A 22 51.65 -7.23 10.01
CA ASN A 22 52.87 -6.56 9.52
C ASN A 22 52.56 -5.31 8.68
N THR A 23 52.90 -4.15 9.24
CA THR A 23 52.84 -2.83 8.58
C THR A 23 53.96 -2.67 7.57
N ALA A 24 53.65 -2.79 6.26
CA ALA A 24 54.32 -2.10 5.13
C ALA A 24 53.86 -2.63 3.76
N LYS A 25 53.29 -3.84 3.67
CA LYS A 25 52.81 -4.43 2.39
C LYS A 25 51.35 -4.11 2.04
N SER A 26 50.58 -3.54 2.97
CA SER A 26 49.16 -3.19 2.78
C SER A 26 48.93 -2.01 1.82
N LEU A 27 49.95 -1.20 1.51
CA LEU A 27 49.77 0.04 0.74
C LEU A 27 49.69 -0.13 -0.78
N LYS A 28 49.96 -1.32 -1.33
CA LYS A 28 49.91 -1.56 -2.80
C LYS A 28 48.69 -2.36 -3.29
N ILE A 29 47.85 -2.85 -2.39
CA ILE A 29 46.60 -3.56 -2.75
C ILE A 29 45.40 -2.59 -2.77
N HIS A 30 45.48 -1.46 -2.05
CA HIS A 30 44.41 -0.45 -2.01
C HIS A 30 44.15 0.26 -3.34
N SER A 31 45.12 0.38 -4.25
CA SER A 31 44.95 1.23 -5.45
C SER A 31 44.25 0.56 -6.63
N LYS A 32 43.94 -0.76 -6.55
CA LYS A 32 43.24 -1.50 -7.62
C LYS A 32 41.85 -2.00 -7.24
N PHE A 33 41.48 -1.94 -5.95
CA PHE A 33 40.16 -2.36 -5.46
C PHE A 33 39.26 -1.18 -5.03
N SER A 34 39.78 0.05 -4.96
CA SER A 34 39.01 1.24 -4.59
C SER A 34 37.72 1.44 -5.40
N PRO A 35 37.70 1.39 -6.74
CA PRO A 35 36.48 1.76 -7.48
C PRO A 35 35.35 0.73 -7.32
N ILE A 36 35.66 -0.57 -7.18
CA ILE A 36 34.65 -1.63 -7.01
C ILE A 36 34.12 -1.64 -5.56
N PHE A 37 34.99 -1.35 -4.59
CA PHE A 37 34.58 -1.21 -3.21
C PHE A 37 33.76 0.07 -3.03
N ASP A 38 34.14 1.18 -3.66
CA ASP A 38 33.42 2.44 -3.63
C ASP A 38 32.08 2.37 -4.38
N GLU A 39 31.92 1.54 -5.42
CA GLU A 39 30.63 1.30 -6.11
C GLU A 39 29.70 0.38 -5.29
N ALA A 40 30.26 -0.64 -4.63
CA ALA A 40 29.53 -1.48 -3.66
C ALA A 40 29.19 -0.73 -2.36
N LEU A 41 30.02 0.24 -1.96
CA LEU A 41 29.77 1.17 -0.86
C LEU A 41 28.92 2.36 -1.30
N ALA A 42 28.81 2.69 -2.59
CA ALA A 42 27.90 3.73 -3.13
C ALA A 42 26.50 3.20 -3.43
N LEU A 43 26.32 1.87 -3.43
CA LEU A 43 25.06 1.21 -3.08
C LEU A 43 24.69 1.40 -1.57
N ARG A 44 25.44 2.24 -0.83
CA ARG A 44 25.03 2.85 0.44
C ARG A 44 23.66 3.47 0.29
N GLU A 45 22.69 2.82 0.95
CA GLU A 45 21.45 3.37 1.47
C GLU A 45 20.98 4.63 0.75
N MET A 46 20.26 4.46 -0.37
CA MET A 46 19.34 5.51 -0.79
C MET A 46 18.50 5.89 0.43
N PRO A 47 18.39 7.18 0.76
CA PRO A 47 17.70 7.58 1.96
C PRO A 47 16.26 7.06 1.90
N LYS A 48 15.92 6.19 2.86
CA LYS A 48 14.58 5.64 3.00
C LYS A 48 13.55 6.76 2.96
N LEU A 49 12.45 6.53 2.27
CA LEU A 49 11.35 7.47 2.14
C LEU A 49 10.78 7.73 3.53
N SER A 50 10.74 9.01 3.91
CA SER A 50 10.13 9.46 5.16
C SER A 50 8.65 9.75 4.96
N LEU A 51 7.88 9.71 6.05
CA LEU A 51 6.45 10.05 6.03
C LEU A 51 6.24 11.44 5.45
N ALA A 52 6.96 12.45 5.94
CA ALA A 52 6.86 13.82 5.44
C ALA A 52 7.20 13.96 3.95
N LYS A 53 8.11 13.13 3.41
CA LYS A 53 8.45 13.15 1.98
C LYS A 53 7.33 12.51 1.15
N LEU A 54 6.73 11.43 1.64
CA LEU A 54 5.60 10.78 0.97
C LEU A 54 4.33 11.65 1.07
N GLU A 55 4.03 12.26 2.20
CA GLU A 55 2.93 13.22 2.36
C GLU A 55 3.03 14.37 1.35
N ARG A 56 4.21 14.99 1.22
CA ARG A 56 4.47 16.02 0.20
C ARG A 56 4.30 15.49 -1.22
N HIS A 57 4.72 14.25 -1.47
CA HIS A 57 4.56 13.61 -2.77
C HIS A 57 3.08 13.43 -3.12
N LEU A 58 2.28 12.93 -2.18
CA LEU A 58 0.83 12.73 -2.35
C LEU A 58 0.08 14.06 -2.46
N TYR A 59 0.44 15.05 -1.65
CA TYR A 59 -0.10 16.41 -1.74
C TYR A 59 0.17 17.03 -3.12
N SER A 60 1.38 16.85 -3.67
CA SER A 60 1.72 17.33 -5.01
C SER A 60 0.92 16.61 -6.12
N ALA A 61 0.49 15.36 -5.91
CA ALA A 61 -0.43 14.69 -6.83
C ALA A 61 -1.82 15.37 -6.81
N ALA A 62 -2.31 15.74 -5.61
CA ALA A 62 -3.55 16.49 -5.46
C ALA A 62 -3.48 17.89 -6.08
N ASP A 63 -2.36 18.60 -5.96
CA ASP A 63 -2.17 19.91 -6.60
C ASP A 63 -2.36 19.83 -8.13
N ARG A 64 -1.85 18.77 -8.77
CA ARG A 64 -1.98 18.56 -10.22
C ARG A 64 -3.43 18.40 -10.65
N LEU A 65 -4.20 17.59 -9.91
CA LEU A 65 -5.60 17.37 -10.22
C LEU A 65 -6.48 18.59 -9.88
N ARG A 66 -6.10 19.39 -8.89
CA ARG A 66 -6.73 20.69 -8.63
C ARG A 66 -6.54 21.67 -9.79
N GLN A 67 -5.40 21.62 -10.49
CA GLN A 67 -5.16 22.44 -11.68
C GLN A 67 -6.04 22.05 -12.87
N GLU A 68 -6.49 20.78 -12.93
CA GLU A 68 -7.52 20.32 -13.90
C GLU A 68 -8.94 20.80 -13.55
N GLY A 69 -9.11 21.51 -12.41
CA GLY A 69 -10.40 22.03 -11.95
C GLY A 69 -11.24 21.02 -11.16
N LEU A 70 -10.63 19.94 -10.67
CA LEU A 70 -11.32 18.92 -9.88
C LEU A 70 -11.45 19.32 -8.41
N ASP A 71 -12.58 18.97 -7.80
CA ASP A 71 -12.79 19.10 -6.35
C ASP A 71 -12.23 17.91 -5.57
N ALA A 72 -12.07 18.08 -4.25
CA ALA A 72 -11.48 17.05 -3.39
C ALA A 72 -12.30 15.77 -3.30
N ALA A 73 -13.63 15.87 -3.44
CA ALA A 73 -14.51 14.71 -3.44
C ALA A 73 -14.27 13.83 -4.68
N THR A 74 -13.86 14.43 -5.79
CA THR A 74 -13.62 13.75 -7.07
C THR A 74 -12.17 13.29 -7.20
N TYR A 75 -11.19 14.17 -6.94
CA TYR A 75 -9.80 13.81 -7.21
C TYR A 75 -9.20 12.80 -6.22
N LYS A 76 -9.82 12.61 -5.05
CA LYS A 76 -9.39 11.62 -4.06
C LYS A 76 -9.35 10.20 -4.64
N ASP A 77 -10.35 9.83 -5.44
CA ASP A 77 -10.51 8.49 -5.99
C ASP A 77 -9.34 8.17 -6.93
N TYR A 78 -8.93 9.14 -7.75
CA TYR A 78 -7.81 8.99 -8.66
C TYR A 78 -6.47 8.87 -7.92
N ILE A 79 -6.27 9.63 -6.85
CA ILE A 79 -5.03 9.52 -6.05
C ILE A 79 -4.97 8.16 -5.35
N PHE A 80 -6.09 7.69 -4.79
CA PHE A 80 -6.16 6.38 -4.16
C PHE A 80 -5.92 5.25 -5.16
N GLY A 81 -6.57 5.27 -6.33
CA GLY A 81 -6.35 4.29 -7.37
C GLY A 81 -4.90 4.22 -7.83
N MET A 82 -4.27 5.38 -8.05
CA MET A 82 -2.86 5.45 -8.46
C MET A 82 -1.89 4.97 -7.38
N LEU A 83 -2.10 5.39 -6.13
CA LEU A 83 -1.30 4.95 -5.00
C LEU A 83 -1.40 3.44 -4.81
N PHE A 84 -2.63 2.90 -4.92
CA PHE A 84 -2.89 1.49 -4.74
C PHE A 84 -2.30 0.63 -5.87
N LEU A 85 -2.46 1.02 -7.14
CA LEU A 85 -1.81 0.36 -8.27
C LEU A 85 -0.29 0.36 -8.13
N LYS A 86 0.30 1.53 -7.83
CA LYS A 86 1.75 1.67 -7.67
C LYS A 86 2.26 0.77 -6.56
N ARG A 87 1.60 0.81 -5.40
CA ARG A 87 2.00 -0.01 -4.25
C ARG A 87 1.88 -1.50 -4.53
N SER A 88 0.74 -1.93 -5.06
CA SER A 88 0.48 -3.34 -5.35
C SER A 88 1.54 -3.89 -6.30
N SER A 89 1.84 -3.14 -7.38
CA SER A 89 2.90 -3.52 -8.31
C SER A 89 4.28 -3.60 -7.65
N ASP A 90 4.66 -2.61 -6.85
CA ASP A 90 6.00 -2.59 -6.25
C ASP A 90 6.23 -3.71 -5.22
N VAL A 91 5.20 -4.02 -4.42
CA VAL A 91 5.23 -5.14 -3.47
C VAL A 91 5.27 -6.47 -4.22
N PHE A 92 4.42 -6.62 -5.23
CA PHE A 92 4.40 -7.81 -6.08
C PHE A 92 5.76 -8.05 -6.75
N ASP A 93 6.37 -7.03 -7.33
CA ASP A 93 7.69 -7.16 -7.98
C ASP A 93 8.76 -7.62 -6.99
N ALA A 94 8.75 -7.07 -5.76
CA ALA A 94 9.68 -7.47 -4.71
C ALA A 94 9.49 -8.94 -4.29
N GLU A 95 8.24 -9.39 -4.20
CA GLU A 95 7.92 -10.76 -3.80
C GLU A 95 8.22 -11.76 -4.92
N ARG A 96 7.85 -11.41 -6.16
CA ARG A 96 8.19 -12.16 -7.37
C ARG A 96 9.70 -12.38 -7.49
N GLU A 97 10.49 -11.34 -7.25
CA GLU A 97 11.96 -11.41 -7.26
C GLU A 97 12.48 -12.44 -6.23
N LYS A 98 11.91 -12.48 -5.02
CA LYS A 98 12.29 -13.46 -3.98
C LYS A 98 11.91 -14.88 -4.36
N ILE A 99 10.67 -15.09 -4.82
CA ILE A 99 10.16 -16.42 -5.24
C ILE A 99 11.05 -16.98 -6.35
N VAL A 100 11.31 -16.18 -7.39
CA VAL A 100 12.15 -16.58 -8.52
C VAL A 100 13.58 -16.84 -8.05
N ALA A 101 14.18 -15.96 -7.25
CA ALA A 101 15.54 -16.13 -6.74
C ALA A 101 15.70 -17.40 -5.90
N ALA A 102 14.69 -17.75 -5.08
CA ALA A 102 14.69 -18.98 -4.29
C ALA A 102 14.71 -20.23 -5.20
N LYS A 103 13.92 -20.24 -6.27
CA LYS A 103 13.88 -21.37 -7.22
C LYS A 103 15.14 -21.46 -8.06
N VAL A 104 15.71 -20.34 -8.47
CA VAL A 104 17.00 -20.30 -9.18
C VAL A 104 18.11 -20.85 -8.28
N THR A 105 18.11 -20.51 -6.99
CA THR A 105 19.07 -21.04 -6.01
C THR A 105 18.92 -22.55 -5.82
N GLN A 106 17.72 -23.11 -6.01
CA GLN A 106 17.45 -24.55 -6.02
C GLN A 106 17.88 -25.25 -7.34
N GLY A 107 18.49 -24.53 -8.27
CA GLY A 107 19.01 -25.07 -9.53
C GLY A 107 18.05 -24.95 -10.72
N MET A 108 16.92 -24.26 -10.57
CA MET A 108 16.01 -24.00 -11.69
C MET A 108 16.56 -22.93 -12.63
N VAL A 109 16.30 -23.09 -13.92
CA VAL A 109 16.59 -22.05 -14.93
C VAL A 109 15.67 -20.84 -14.69
N LYS A 110 16.22 -19.63 -14.76
CA LYS A 110 15.51 -18.39 -14.41
C LYS A 110 14.18 -18.23 -15.15
N GLU A 111 14.18 -18.46 -16.45
CA GLU A 111 12.98 -18.33 -17.29
C GLU A 111 11.87 -19.28 -16.84
N LYS A 112 12.21 -20.51 -16.43
CA LYS A 112 11.24 -21.46 -15.87
C LYS A 112 10.76 -21.05 -14.49
N ALA A 113 11.66 -20.55 -13.64
CA ALA A 113 11.29 -20.04 -12.31
C ALA A 113 10.31 -18.86 -12.43
N GLU A 114 10.54 -17.96 -13.39
CA GLU A 114 9.61 -16.87 -13.69
C GLU A 114 8.26 -17.41 -14.17
N SER A 115 8.22 -18.25 -15.21
CA SER A 115 6.95 -18.70 -15.79
C SER A 115 6.13 -19.64 -14.90
N GLU A 116 6.78 -20.53 -14.14
CA GLU A 116 6.08 -21.56 -13.35
C GLU A 116 5.74 -21.09 -11.91
N TYR A 117 6.50 -20.13 -11.37
CA TYR A 117 6.35 -19.66 -9.98
C TYR A 117 6.12 -18.15 -9.89
N GLY A 118 6.94 -17.36 -10.57
CA GLY A 118 6.81 -15.89 -10.55
C GLY A 118 5.49 -15.39 -11.15
N GLU A 119 4.93 -16.11 -12.12
CA GLU A 119 3.65 -15.78 -12.75
C GLU A 119 2.47 -16.61 -12.23
N ASN A 120 2.67 -17.40 -11.17
CA ASN A 120 1.63 -18.25 -10.59
C ASN A 120 1.02 -17.59 -9.33
N PRO A 121 -0.29 -17.25 -9.34
CA PRO A 121 -0.97 -16.64 -8.20
C PRO A 121 -0.87 -17.42 -6.89
N ASP A 122 -0.78 -18.76 -6.93
CA ASP A 122 -0.77 -19.64 -5.76
C ASP A 122 0.46 -19.43 -4.84
N PHE A 123 1.48 -18.72 -5.31
CA PHE A 123 2.70 -18.44 -4.55
C PHE A 123 2.71 -17.08 -3.86
N TYR A 124 1.58 -16.35 -3.87
CA TYR A 124 1.47 -15.02 -3.27
C TYR A 124 0.43 -15.01 -2.15
N ASP A 125 0.83 -14.54 -0.96
CA ASP A 125 -0.05 -14.47 0.21
C ASP A 125 -0.99 -13.25 0.20
N GLU A 126 -0.56 -12.12 -0.38
CA GLU A 126 -1.31 -10.86 -0.37
C GLU A 126 -2.07 -10.62 -1.68
N PHE A 127 -1.33 -10.30 -2.75
CA PHE A 127 -1.89 -9.95 -4.05
C PHE A 127 -1.09 -10.57 -5.19
N PHE A 128 -1.81 -11.07 -6.20
CA PHE A 128 -1.24 -11.31 -7.51
C PHE A 128 -1.51 -10.10 -8.43
N VAL A 129 -0.46 -9.56 -9.05
CA VAL A 129 -0.59 -8.41 -9.97
C VAL A 129 -0.41 -8.90 -11.41
N PRO A 130 -1.51 -8.98 -12.20
CA PRO A 130 -1.43 -9.40 -13.59
C PRO A 130 -0.63 -8.39 -14.42
N GLU A 131 -0.01 -8.84 -15.52
CA GLU A 131 0.91 -8.04 -16.33
C GLU A 131 0.38 -6.63 -16.67
N ARG A 132 -0.89 -6.55 -17.09
CA ARG A 132 -1.51 -5.26 -17.48
C ARG A 132 -1.72 -4.28 -16.32
N ALA A 133 -1.67 -4.76 -15.07
CA ALA A 133 -1.77 -3.96 -13.86
C ALA A 133 -0.40 -3.63 -13.25
N ARG A 134 0.70 -4.16 -13.81
CA ARG A 134 2.06 -3.86 -13.36
C ARG A 134 2.45 -2.45 -13.76
N TRP A 135 3.15 -1.76 -12.87
CA TRP A 135 3.55 -0.38 -13.07
C TRP A 135 4.42 -0.21 -14.32
N ALA A 136 5.32 -1.16 -14.59
CA ALA A 136 6.15 -1.18 -15.80
C ALA A 136 5.30 -1.17 -17.07
N TYR A 137 4.24 -1.98 -17.14
CA TYR A 137 3.31 -1.99 -18.27
C TYR A 137 2.63 -0.62 -18.43
N LEU A 138 2.19 0.00 -17.34
CA LEU A 138 1.57 1.34 -17.39
C LEU A 138 2.56 2.39 -17.91
N GLN A 139 3.82 2.34 -17.48
CA GLN A 139 4.87 3.23 -17.97
C GLN A 139 5.12 3.05 -19.48
N ASP A 140 5.21 1.81 -19.95
CA ASP A 140 5.42 1.50 -21.37
C ASP A 140 4.27 2.02 -22.25
N LYS A 141 3.04 2.05 -21.70
CA LYS A 141 1.85 2.57 -22.39
C LYS A 141 1.76 4.10 -22.43
N LEU A 142 2.65 4.86 -21.78
CA LEU A 142 2.57 6.34 -21.75
C LEU A 142 2.61 6.98 -23.15
N SER A 143 3.39 6.39 -24.05
CA SER A 143 3.57 6.83 -25.44
C SER A 143 2.64 6.10 -26.42
N ASP A 144 1.85 5.15 -25.94
CA ASP A 144 0.87 4.44 -26.76
C ASP A 144 -0.35 5.35 -26.99
N ALA A 145 -0.75 5.50 -28.25
CA ALA A 145 -1.89 6.30 -28.67
C ALA A 145 -3.02 5.45 -29.29
N THR A 146 -2.93 4.12 -29.18
CA THR A 146 -3.94 3.19 -29.71
C THR A 146 -5.26 3.21 -28.94
N GLU A 147 -5.23 3.58 -27.66
CA GLU A 147 -6.41 3.77 -26.82
C GLU A 147 -6.22 4.93 -25.83
N PRO A 148 -7.32 5.52 -25.30
CA PRO A 148 -7.23 6.52 -24.24
C PRO A 148 -6.48 5.98 -23.01
N TYR A 149 -5.60 6.79 -22.44
CA TYR A 149 -4.76 6.33 -21.32
C TYR A 149 -5.58 6.06 -20.06
N GLY A 150 -6.69 6.78 -19.85
CA GLY A 150 -7.64 6.43 -18.79
C GLY A 150 -8.20 5.02 -18.92
N SER A 151 -8.41 4.52 -20.14
CA SER A 151 -8.90 3.15 -20.38
C SER A 151 -7.85 2.10 -19.99
N VAL A 152 -6.57 2.40 -20.20
CA VAL A 152 -5.45 1.55 -19.74
C VAL A 152 -5.47 1.41 -18.22
N LEU A 153 -5.69 2.52 -17.50
CA LEU A 153 -5.77 2.52 -16.03
C LEU A 153 -7.01 1.77 -15.51
N ASP A 154 -8.17 1.98 -16.14
CA ASP A 154 -9.40 1.27 -15.75
C ASP A 154 -9.26 -0.25 -15.95
N LYS A 155 -8.67 -0.68 -17.07
CA LYS A 155 -8.36 -2.10 -17.34
C LYS A 155 -7.36 -2.68 -16.34
N ALA A 156 -6.43 -1.88 -15.85
CA ALA A 156 -5.44 -2.28 -14.85
C ALA A 156 -6.12 -2.50 -13.48
N LEU A 157 -6.97 -1.56 -13.04
CA LEU A 157 -7.74 -1.69 -11.81
C LEU A 157 -8.67 -2.90 -11.85
N ALA A 158 -9.40 -3.08 -12.95
CA ALA A 158 -10.30 -4.21 -13.13
C ALA A 158 -9.55 -5.54 -13.06
N ALA A 159 -8.44 -5.68 -13.78
CA ALA A 159 -7.65 -6.91 -13.75
C ALA A 159 -7.06 -7.19 -12.37
N LEU A 160 -6.67 -6.16 -11.63
CA LEU A 160 -6.20 -6.32 -10.25
C LEU A 160 -7.34 -6.83 -9.35
N ALA A 161 -8.56 -6.28 -9.46
CA ALA A 161 -9.70 -6.75 -8.68
C ALA A 161 -10.10 -8.20 -9.04
N GLU A 162 -10.15 -8.54 -10.33
CA GLU A 162 -10.52 -9.87 -10.83
C GLU A 162 -9.63 -11.01 -10.32
N HIS A 163 -8.35 -10.73 -10.04
CA HIS A 163 -7.39 -11.74 -9.57
C HIS A 163 -7.29 -11.82 -8.04
N ASN A 164 -7.97 -10.94 -7.30
CA ASN A 164 -7.80 -10.81 -5.85
C ASN A 164 -9.16 -10.62 -5.18
N GLU A 165 -9.71 -11.68 -4.57
CA GLU A 165 -11.03 -11.67 -3.90
C GLU A 165 -11.14 -10.56 -2.85
N SER A 166 -10.06 -10.22 -2.16
CA SER A 166 -10.01 -9.15 -1.16
C SER A 166 -10.29 -7.75 -1.72
N LEU A 167 -10.24 -7.59 -3.04
CA LEU A 167 -10.49 -6.35 -3.80
C LEU A 167 -11.82 -6.34 -4.55
N GLU A 168 -12.64 -7.39 -4.43
CA GLU A 168 -13.94 -7.46 -5.08
C GLU A 168 -14.79 -6.22 -4.70
N HIS A 169 -15.26 -5.49 -5.72
CA HIS A 169 -16.00 -4.24 -5.62
C HIS A 169 -15.29 -3.04 -4.96
N VAL A 170 -14.09 -3.22 -4.40
CA VAL A 170 -13.36 -2.16 -3.69
C VAL A 170 -12.93 -1.02 -4.63
N LEU A 171 -12.59 -1.35 -5.88
CA LEU A 171 -12.04 -0.39 -6.84
C LEU A 171 -13.07 0.13 -7.86
N ASP A 172 -14.31 -0.39 -7.87
CA ASP A 172 -15.31 -0.16 -8.94
C ASP A 172 -15.70 1.32 -9.12
N HIS A 173 -15.64 2.09 -8.04
CA HIS A 173 -15.97 3.52 -8.04
C HIS A 173 -14.88 4.40 -8.66
N ILE A 174 -13.64 3.88 -8.79
CA ILE A 174 -12.50 4.59 -9.35
C ILE A 174 -12.45 4.36 -10.85
N GLN A 175 -12.88 5.38 -11.61
CA GLN A 175 -13.01 5.30 -13.07
C GLN A 175 -12.36 6.51 -13.74
N PHE A 176 -11.21 6.29 -14.38
CA PHE A 176 -10.47 7.30 -15.14
C PHE A 176 -11.18 7.68 -16.44
N MET A 177 -11.97 6.76 -17.02
CA MET A 177 -12.82 7.02 -18.18
C MET A 177 -14.16 7.72 -17.84
N LYS A 178 -14.42 8.06 -16.58
CA LYS A 178 -15.67 8.66 -16.14
C LYS A 178 -15.97 9.97 -16.88
N VAL A 179 -17.21 10.09 -17.36
CA VAL A 179 -17.73 11.25 -18.09
C VAL A 179 -18.81 11.92 -17.26
N GLN A 180 -18.74 13.25 -17.15
CA GLN A 180 -19.78 14.09 -16.56
C GLN A 180 -20.11 15.22 -17.53
N SER A 181 -21.39 15.44 -17.80
CA SER A 181 -21.86 16.49 -18.73
C SER A 181 -21.18 16.43 -20.11
N ASN A 182 -21.06 15.22 -20.68
CA ASN A 182 -20.39 14.91 -21.95
C ASN A 182 -18.88 15.26 -22.00
N LYS A 183 -18.24 15.49 -20.85
CA LYS A 183 -16.80 15.73 -20.74
C LYS A 183 -16.16 14.68 -19.83
N ARG A 184 -14.98 14.18 -20.22
CA ARG A 184 -14.13 13.37 -19.32
C ARG A 184 -13.78 14.19 -18.07
N ILE A 185 -13.95 13.60 -16.90
CA ILE A 185 -13.61 14.24 -15.62
C ILE A 185 -12.10 14.46 -15.55
N VAL A 186 -11.32 13.42 -15.80
CA VAL A 186 -9.85 13.48 -15.85
C VAL A 186 -9.40 13.32 -17.30
N SER A 187 -8.55 14.25 -17.76
CA SER A 187 -7.93 14.18 -19.07
C SER A 187 -6.89 13.05 -19.13
N ASP A 188 -6.62 12.54 -20.33
CA ASP A 188 -5.57 11.53 -20.49
C ASP A 188 -4.18 12.10 -20.19
N ASP A 189 -3.95 13.39 -20.45
CA ASP A 189 -2.70 14.07 -20.08
C ASP A 189 -2.52 14.10 -18.56
N ALA A 190 -3.58 14.41 -17.80
CA ALA A 190 -3.54 14.32 -16.34
C ALA A 190 -3.30 12.89 -15.85
N CYS A 191 -3.89 11.87 -16.48
CA CYS A 191 -3.63 10.46 -16.16
C CYS A 191 -2.15 10.10 -16.38
N LYS A 192 -1.59 10.49 -17.53
CA LYS A 192 -0.16 10.26 -17.86
C LYS A 192 0.75 11.00 -16.88
N ASP A 193 0.40 12.23 -16.51
CA ASP A 193 1.16 13.03 -15.54
C ASP A 193 1.13 12.43 -14.14
N LEU A 194 0.01 11.86 -13.71
CA LEU A 194 -0.06 11.09 -12.48
C LEU A 194 0.88 9.88 -12.53
N VAL A 195 0.88 9.09 -13.61
CA VAL A 195 1.79 7.93 -13.71
C VAL A 195 3.26 8.39 -13.66
N ARG A 196 3.62 9.45 -14.39
CA ARG A 196 4.98 10.04 -14.30
C ARG A 196 5.31 10.51 -12.89
N HIS A 197 4.34 11.11 -12.20
CA HIS A 197 4.52 11.58 -10.84
C HIS A 197 4.77 10.41 -9.87
N PHE A 198 3.87 9.43 -9.82
CA PHE A 198 4.00 8.25 -8.96
C PHE A 198 5.21 7.36 -9.32
N SER A 199 5.75 7.48 -10.54
CA SER A 199 6.99 6.80 -10.94
C SER A 199 8.26 7.37 -10.29
N ARG A 200 8.20 8.51 -9.60
CA ARG A 200 9.37 9.15 -8.97
C ARG A 200 9.93 8.37 -7.79
N TYR A 201 9.10 7.56 -7.15
CA TYR A 201 9.49 6.77 -5.98
C TYR A 201 9.04 5.33 -6.16
N ARG A 202 9.92 4.42 -5.76
CA ARG A 202 9.56 3.03 -5.50
C ARG A 202 8.97 2.94 -4.08
N LEU A 203 7.93 2.14 -3.94
CA LEU A 203 7.11 1.98 -2.74
C LEU A 203 7.19 0.52 -2.23
N ARG A 204 8.39 -0.09 -2.20
CA ARG A 204 8.60 -1.40 -1.53
C ARG A 204 8.73 -1.22 -0.02
N ASN A 205 8.53 -2.31 0.74
CA ASN A 205 8.67 -2.29 2.20
C ASN A 205 10.05 -1.81 2.66
N GLU A 206 11.11 -2.21 1.95
CA GLU A 206 12.50 -1.82 2.24
C GLU A 206 12.78 -0.34 1.97
N ASP A 207 11.97 0.33 1.13
CA ASP A 207 12.14 1.74 0.79
C ASP A 207 11.69 2.67 1.92
N PHE A 208 10.94 2.17 2.90
CA PHE A 208 10.33 2.98 3.96
C PHE A 208 11.16 3.02 5.24
N GLN A 209 11.09 4.16 5.94
CA GLN A 209 11.73 4.34 7.25
C GLN A 209 11.16 3.41 8.34
N PHE A 210 9.90 3.02 8.22
CA PHE A 210 9.22 2.05 9.10
C PHE A 210 8.14 1.30 8.31
N SER A 211 7.75 0.11 8.78
CA SER A 211 6.90 -0.82 8.03
C SER A 211 5.53 -0.26 7.64
N ASP A 212 4.92 0.56 8.51
CA ASP A 212 3.56 1.10 8.34
C ASP A 212 3.51 2.52 7.72
N LEU A 213 4.60 2.97 7.10
CA LEU A 213 4.72 4.35 6.61
C LEU A 213 3.68 4.71 5.54
N LEU A 214 3.33 3.74 4.70
CA LEU A 214 2.36 3.95 3.63
C LEU A 214 0.94 4.07 4.17
N GLY A 215 0.56 3.24 5.16
CA GLY A 215 -0.72 3.36 5.86
C GLY A 215 -0.84 4.73 6.54
N ALA A 216 0.20 5.16 7.25
CA ALA A 216 0.25 6.50 7.82
C ALA A 216 0.10 7.63 6.78
N ALA A 217 0.67 7.49 5.59
CA ALA A 217 0.53 8.46 4.50
C ALA A 217 -0.86 8.41 3.83
N TYR A 218 -1.48 7.23 3.76
CA TYR A 218 -2.86 7.06 3.30
C TYR A 218 -3.85 7.74 4.26
N GLU A 219 -3.63 7.61 5.56
CA GLU A 219 -4.38 8.31 6.59
C GLU A 219 -4.23 9.84 6.52
N PHE A 220 -3.03 10.32 6.18
CA PHE A 220 -2.84 11.74 5.87
C PHE A 220 -3.69 12.18 4.67
N LEU A 221 -3.78 11.38 3.61
CA LEU A 221 -4.65 11.67 2.46
C LEU A 221 -6.12 11.75 2.89
N ILE A 222 -6.60 10.78 3.68
CA ILE A 222 -7.97 10.78 4.21
C ILE A 222 -8.24 12.09 4.97
N ASN A 223 -7.34 12.47 5.89
CA ASN A 223 -7.48 13.71 6.67
C ASN A 223 -7.53 14.96 5.76
N MET A 224 -6.60 15.07 4.82
CA MET A 224 -6.54 16.19 3.87
C MET A 224 -7.84 16.33 3.06
N PHE A 225 -8.43 15.22 2.61
CA PHE A 225 -9.68 15.24 1.84
C PHE A 225 -10.89 15.55 2.73
N ALA A 226 -10.91 15.06 3.98
CA ALA A 226 -11.94 15.40 4.95
C ALA A 226 -11.95 16.91 5.25
N GLU A 227 -10.78 17.51 5.47
CA GLU A 227 -10.64 18.97 5.67
C GLU A 227 -11.11 19.76 4.45
N SER A 228 -10.73 19.31 3.24
CA SER A 228 -11.07 19.99 1.98
C SER A 228 -12.55 19.91 1.62
N ALA A 229 -13.26 18.87 2.07
CA ALA A 229 -14.68 18.69 1.77
C ALA A 229 -15.60 19.65 2.55
N GLY A 230 -15.09 20.37 3.56
CA GLY A 230 -15.87 21.34 4.34
C GLY A 230 -17.02 20.75 5.18
N LYS A 231 -17.23 19.42 5.12
CA LYS A 231 -18.24 18.70 5.90
C LYS A 231 -17.75 18.51 7.33
N LYS A 232 -18.21 19.38 8.23
CA LYS A 232 -18.05 19.21 9.68
C LYS A 232 -19.04 18.13 10.17
N GLY A 233 -18.63 16.87 10.25
CA GLY A 233 -19.50 15.81 10.78
C GLY A 233 -18.82 14.46 10.91
N GLY A 234 -19.21 13.66 11.91
CA GLY A 234 -18.65 12.35 12.25
C GLY A 234 -18.75 11.25 11.19
N ASP A 235 -19.37 11.54 10.05
CA ASP A 235 -19.60 10.60 8.94
C ASP A 235 -18.33 10.12 8.21
N PHE A 236 -17.26 10.92 8.18
CA PHE A 236 -16.14 10.66 7.27
C PHE A 236 -14.78 10.52 7.93
N TYR A 237 -14.52 11.23 9.03
CA TYR A 237 -13.21 11.20 9.67
C TYR A 237 -13.28 11.62 11.14
N THR A 238 -12.62 10.84 11.99
CA THR A 238 -12.41 11.18 13.40
C THR A 238 -10.94 11.58 13.57
N PRO A 239 -10.61 12.77 14.13
CA PRO A 239 -9.23 13.15 14.35
C PRO A 239 -8.45 12.10 15.14
N ARG A 240 -7.23 11.78 14.68
CA ARG A 240 -6.40 10.70 15.25
C ARG A 240 -6.20 10.80 16.76
N ASP A 241 -6.05 12.00 17.30
CA ASP A 241 -5.86 12.17 18.75
C ASP A 241 -7.12 11.82 19.56
N VAL A 242 -8.30 12.04 18.98
CA VAL A 242 -9.58 11.59 19.56
C VAL A 242 -9.66 10.07 19.50
N ILE A 243 -9.33 9.45 18.35
CA ILE A 243 -9.32 7.99 18.23
C ILE A 243 -8.35 7.36 19.23
N ARG A 244 -7.11 7.87 19.33
CA ARG A 244 -6.11 7.36 20.28
C ARG A 244 -6.59 7.47 21.72
N LEU A 245 -7.25 8.56 22.09
CA LEU A 245 -7.87 8.70 23.40
C LEU A 245 -8.92 7.61 23.63
N MET A 246 -9.86 7.44 22.68
CA MET A 246 -10.92 6.42 22.77
C MET A 246 -10.33 5.01 22.88
N VAL A 247 -9.34 4.66 22.06
CA VAL A 247 -8.67 3.35 22.09
C VAL A 247 -7.92 3.12 23.40
N ARG A 248 -7.26 4.15 23.96
CA ARG A 248 -6.61 4.05 25.28
C ARG A 248 -7.59 3.83 26.43
N ILE A 249 -8.84 4.28 26.29
CA ILE A 249 -9.93 3.99 27.23
C ILE A 249 -10.44 2.56 26.99
N LEU A 250 -10.65 2.19 25.73
CA LEU A 250 -11.15 0.89 25.29
C LEU A 250 -10.23 -0.28 25.70
N LYS A 251 -8.91 -0.06 25.63
CA LYS A 251 -7.84 -1.02 25.96
C LYS A 251 -8.08 -2.40 25.31
N PRO A 252 -8.10 -2.48 23.97
CA PRO A 252 -8.19 -3.77 23.29
C PRO A 252 -6.94 -4.63 23.62
N LYS A 253 -7.09 -5.95 23.55
CA LYS A 253 -6.05 -6.93 23.89
C LYS A 253 -5.89 -7.95 22.75
N PRO A 254 -4.75 -8.65 22.67
CA PRO A 254 -4.58 -9.80 21.79
C PRO A 254 -5.74 -10.78 21.87
N GLY A 255 -6.17 -11.30 20.71
CA GLY A 255 -7.22 -12.31 20.62
C GLY A 255 -8.66 -11.80 20.82
N LEU A 256 -8.87 -10.51 21.07
CA LEU A 256 -10.20 -9.93 21.18
C LEU A 256 -10.83 -9.65 19.81
N SER A 257 -12.14 -9.46 19.83
CA SER A 257 -12.93 -8.90 18.74
C SER A 257 -13.24 -7.41 19.00
N VAL A 258 -12.99 -6.56 18.00
CA VAL A 258 -13.26 -5.11 18.05
C VAL A 258 -14.20 -4.74 16.92
N TYR A 259 -15.28 -4.04 17.25
CA TYR A 259 -16.31 -3.64 16.29
C TYR A 259 -16.53 -2.13 16.24
N ASP A 260 -16.69 -1.60 15.03
CA ASP A 260 -17.16 -0.25 14.76
C ASP A 260 -18.37 -0.24 13.82
N PRO A 261 -19.60 0.01 14.32
CA PRO A 261 -20.84 -0.04 13.53
C PRO A 261 -20.98 1.10 12.51
N CYS A 262 -20.07 2.07 12.53
CA CYS A 262 -20.08 3.27 11.68
C CYS A 262 -18.65 3.62 11.27
N CYS A 263 -17.93 2.63 10.73
CA CYS A 263 -16.46 2.65 10.71
C CYS A 263 -15.82 3.73 9.84
N GLY A 264 -16.59 4.38 8.95
CA GLY A 264 -16.06 5.42 8.05
C GLY A 264 -14.85 4.90 7.28
N SER A 265 -13.70 5.54 7.46
CA SER A 265 -12.41 5.13 6.85
C SER A 265 -11.68 3.98 7.56
N GLY A 266 -12.20 3.46 8.66
CA GLY A 266 -11.59 2.36 9.43
C GLY A 266 -10.54 2.79 10.47
N GLY A 267 -10.29 4.09 10.65
CA GLY A 267 -9.22 4.59 11.52
C GLY A 267 -9.31 4.12 12.98
N MET A 268 -10.51 3.91 13.52
CA MET A 268 -10.69 3.38 14.89
C MET A 268 -10.23 1.94 15.04
N LEU A 269 -10.48 1.10 14.04
CA LEU A 269 -10.09 -0.30 14.00
C LEU A 269 -8.57 -0.43 13.83
N ILE A 270 -7.99 0.37 12.92
CA ILE A 270 -6.54 0.41 12.69
C ILE A 270 -5.80 0.82 13.95
N ILE A 271 -6.20 1.93 14.59
CA ILE A 271 -5.55 2.41 15.81
C ILE A 271 -5.75 1.43 16.98
N SER A 272 -6.85 0.67 17.00
CA SER A 272 -7.05 -0.41 17.98
C SER A 272 -6.01 -1.53 17.82
N ARG A 273 -5.67 -1.90 16.58
CA ARG A 273 -4.60 -2.85 16.28
C ARG A 273 -3.23 -2.27 16.64
N GLU A 274 -2.92 -1.06 16.17
CA GLU A 274 -1.64 -0.38 16.45
C GLU A 274 -1.38 -0.28 17.97
N PHE A 275 -2.41 -0.01 18.76
CA PHE A 275 -2.30 0.06 20.22
C PHE A 275 -1.81 -1.25 20.84
N ILE A 276 -2.28 -2.40 20.33
CA ILE A 276 -1.85 -3.71 20.77
C ILE A 276 -0.38 -3.96 20.37
N GLU A 277 -0.02 -3.68 19.12
CA GLU A 277 1.35 -3.85 18.61
C GLU A 277 2.35 -2.98 19.37
N GLN A 278 2.03 -1.71 19.61
CA GLN A 278 2.85 -0.78 20.38
C GLN A 278 3.00 -1.19 21.86
N SER A 279 2.04 -1.96 22.37
CA SER A 279 2.10 -2.56 23.71
C SER A 279 2.86 -3.90 23.75
N GLY A 280 3.43 -4.34 22.61
CA GLY A 280 4.13 -5.61 22.47
C GLY A 280 3.22 -6.83 22.39
N GLY A 281 1.93 -6.63 22.10
CA GLY A 281 0.95 -7.71 21.97
C GLY A 281 0.91 -8.31 20.55
N ASP A 282 0.52 -9.57 20.47
CA ASP A 282 0.27 -10.27 19.22
C ASP A 282 -1.10 -9.91 18.63
N VAL A 283 -1.14 -9.55 17.35
CA VAL A 283 -2.35 -9.15 16.62
C VAL A 283 -2.86 -10.21 15.64
N THR A 284 -2.18 -11.35 15.51
CA THR A 284 -2.56 -12.41 14.56
C THR A 284 -4.00 -12.89 14.78
N ASN A 285 -4.48 -12.94 16.02
CA ASN A 285 -5.83 -13.39 16.38
C ASN A 285 -6.80 -12.23 16.70
N LEU A 286 -6.45 -10.98 16.37
CA LEU A 286 -7.33 -9.83 16.57
C LEU A 286 -8.40 -9.80 15.46
N ARG A 287 -9.67 -9.90 15.83
CA ARG A 287 -10.77 -9.77 14.86
C ARG A 287 -11.24 -8.32 14.80
N LEU A 288 -11.13 -7.71 13.62
CA LEU A 288 -11.59 -6.35 13.35
C LEU A 288 -12.83 -6.40 12.45
N CYS A 289 -13.92 -5.84 12.94
CA CYS A 289 -15.20 -5.80 12.23
C CYS A 289 -15.70 -4.37 12.15
N GLY A 290 -16.35 -4.02 11.04
CA GLY A 290 -16.96 -2.70 10.91
C GLY A 290 -18.09 -2.68 9.90
N GLN A 291 -18.96 -1.70 10.01
CA GLN A 291 -20.03 -1.47 9.06
C GLN A 291 -20.10 0.00 8.67
N VAL A 292 -20.40 0.27 7.41
CA VAL A 292 -20.57 1.63 6.89
C VAL A 292 -21.60 1.63 5.78
N ASN A 293 -22.38 2.70 5.69
CA ASN A 293 -23.46 2.83 4.71
C ASN A 293 -23.00 3.44 3.37
N ASP A 294 -21.96 4.29 3.41
CA ASP A 294 -21.44 4.95 2.22
C ASP A 294 -20.43 4.07 1.47
N ALA A 295 -20.68 3.83 0.18
CA ALA A 295 -19.85 2.95 -0.65
C ALA A 295 -18.42 3.49 -0.87
N SER A 296 -18.26 4.82 -0.93
CA SER A 296 -16.92 5.43 -1.06
C SER A 296 -16.13 5.26 0.24
N ALA A 297 -16.76 5.49 1.39
CA ALA A 297 -16.17 5.25 2.71
C ALA A 297 -15.83 3.76 2.92
N TRP A 298 -16.72 2.84 2.51
CA TRP A 298 -16.44 1.40 2.53
C TRP A 298 -15.18 1.03 1.75
N SER A 299 -15.08 1.54 0.52
CA SER A 299 -13.92 1.29 -0.34
C SER A 299 -12.63 1.87 0.28
N ILE A 300 -12.69 3.09 0.83
CA ILE A 300 -11.58 3.70 1.56
C ILE A 300 -11.19 2.83 2.75
N CYS A 301 -12.16 2.36 3.54
CA CYS A 301 -11.92 1.49 4.70
C CYS A 301 -11.23 0.19 4.29
N LYS A 302 -11.73 -0.51 3.27
CA LYS A 302 -11.12 -1.74 2.75
C LYS A 302 -9.68 -1.51 2.29
N LEU A 303 -9.42 -0.47 1.50
CA LEU A 303 -8.07 -0.13 1.07
C LEU A 303 -7.15 0.23 2.24
N ASN A 304 -7.66 0.96 3.23
CA ASN A 304 -6.92 1.34 4.41
C ASN A 304 -6.51 0.10 5.23
N MET A 305 -7.44 -0.83 5.45
CA MET A 305 -7.15 -2.11 6.10
C MET A 305 -6.06 -2.89 5.38
N LEU A 306 -6.14 -2.98 4.05
CA LEU A 306 -5.14 -3.67 3.24
C LEU A 306 -3.76 -3.02 3.35
N LEU A 307 -3.68 -1.68 3.27
CA LEU A 307 -2.42 -0.95 3.37
C LEU A 307 -1.78 -1.01 4.75
N HIS A 308 -2.59 -1.19 5.80
CA HIS A 308 -2.11 -1.44 7.15
C HIS A 308 -1.85 -2.93 7.43
N GLY A 309 -1.98 -3.83 6.45
CA GLY A 309 -1.71 -5.27 6.62
C GLY A 309 -2.80 -6.01 7.38
N VAL A 310 -4.06 -5.61 7.20
CA VAL A 310 -5.25 -6.22 7.82
C VAL A 310 -6.24 -6.71 6.74
N PRO A 311 -5.84 -7.62 5.83
CA PRO A 311 -6.72 -8.09 4.75
C PRO A 311 -7.96 -8.84 5.26
N GLY A 312 -7.88 -9.46 6.45
CA GLY A 312 -8.97 -10.22 7.07
C GLY A 312 -10.00 -9.37 7.82
N ALA A 313 -9.95 -8.04 7.75
CA ALA A 313 -10.96 -7.19 8.37
C ALA A 313 -12.34 -7.38 7.70
N ASP A 314 -13.36 -7.63 8.52
CA ASP A 314 -14.74 -7.86 8.09
C ASP A 314 -15.51 -6.53 8.06
N ILE A 315 -15.47 -5.86 6.91
CA ILE A 315 -16.09 -4.55 6.69
C ILE A 315 -17.31 -4.69 5.79
N GLN A 316 -18.48 -4.34 6.30
CA GLN A 316 -19.78 -4.52 5.64
C GLN A 316 -20.32 -3.19 5.08
N LEU A 317 -20.92 -3.24 3.87
CA LEU A 317 -21.56 -2.10 3.21
C LEU A 317 -23.08 -2.17 3.34
N GLN A 318 -23.63 -1.60 4.40
CA GLN A 318 -25.07 -1.49 4.66
C GLN A 318 -25.36 -0.48 5.76
N ASP A 319 -26.61 -0.02 5.86
CA ASP A 319 -27.11 0.74 7.01
C ASP A 319 -27.12 -0.12 8.28
N THR A 320 -26.39 0.30 9.32
CA THR A 320 -26.25 -0.48 10.57
C THR A 320 -27.54 -0.60 11.39
N LEU A 321 -28.47 0.35 11.26
CA LEU A 321 -29.72 0.36 12.01
C LEU A 321 -30.81 -0.46 11.31
N LEU A 322 -30.96 -0.28 9.99
CA LEU A 322 -31.96 -0.99 9.18
C LEU A 322 -31.49 -2.42 8.82
N HIS A 323 -30.21 -2.58 8.55
CA HIS A 323 -29.61 -3.82 8.05
C HIS A 323 -28.28 -4.12 8.77
N PRO A 324 -28.29 -4.41 10.08
CA PRO A 324 -27.06 -4.83 10.75
C PRO A 324 -26.56 -6.15 10.17
N MET A 325 -25.30 -6.17 9.71
CA MET A 325 -24.73 -7.27 8.93
C MET A 325 -23.99 -8.29 9.79
N HIS A 326 -23.41 -7.86 10.92
CA HIS A 326 -22.75 -8.75 11.88
C HIS A 326 -23.79 -9.45 12.76
N ARG A 327 -24.28 -10.59 12.28
CA ARG A 327 -25.28 -11.41 12.96
C ARG A 327 -24.81 -12.85 13.11
N GLU A 328 -25.13 -13.45 14.24
CA GLU A 328 -24.86 -14.86 14.53
C GLU A 328 -26.16 -15.53 14.99
N ALA A 329 -26.51 -16.66 14.35
CA ALA A 329 -27.73 -17.43 14.68
C ALA A 329 -29.04 -16.60 14.73
N GLY A 330 -29.14 -15.55 13.93
CA GLY A 330 -30.32 -14.66 13.85
C GLY A 330 -30.30 -13.47 14.82
N GLU A 331 -29.33 -13.42 15.73
CA GLU A 331 -29.13 -12.33 16.69
C GLU A 331 -27.96 -11.43 16.28
N LEU A 332 -27.85 -10.24 16.90
CA LEU A 332 -26.67 -9.39 16.73
C LEU A 332 -25.44 -10.09 17.34
N GLU A 333 -24.37 -10.15 16.57
CA GLU A 333 -23.09 -10.68 17.03
C GLU A 333 -22.57 -9.85 18.22
N ARG A 334 -21.97 -10.52 19.21
CA ARG A 334 -21.35 -9.86 20.37
C ARG A 334 -19.85 -9.72 20.17
N PHE A 335 -19.35 -8.53 20.48
CA PHE A 335 -17.93 -8.20 20.39
C PHE A 335 -17.35 -7.90 21.77
N ASP A 336 -16.07 -8.20 21.96
CA ASP A 336 -15.38 -7.90 23.22
C ASP A 336 -15.26 -6.39 23.44
N ARG A 337 -15.10 -5.64 22.36
CA ARG A 337 -14.97 -4.19 22.35
C ARG A 337 -15.78 -3.58 21.22
N VAL A 338 -16.47 -2.50 21.54
CA VAL A 338 -17.17 -1.67 20.55
C VAL A 338 -16.65 -0.24 20.68
N ILE A 339 -16.30 0.37 19.55
CA ILE A 339 -15.84 1.75 19.46
C ILE A 339 -16.54 2.39 18.27
N ALA A 340 -17.03 3.62 18.44
CA ALA A 340 -17.85 4.26 17.42
C ALA A 340 -17.73 5.79 17.52
N ASN A 341 -17.78 6.46 16.38
CA ASN A 341 -18.13 7.88 16.27
C ASN A 341 -19.24 8.02 15.23
N PRO A 342 -20.51 7.78 15.62
CA PRO A 342 -21.59 7.84 14.67
C PRO A 342 -21.81 9.27 14.16
N PRO A 343 -22.44 9.42 12.98
CA PRO A 343 -22.95 10.69 12.51
C PRO A 343 -23.68 11.50 13.59
N PHE A 344 -23.38 12.79 13.68
CA PHE A 344 -24.15 13.69 14.53
C PHE A 344 -25.39 14.19 13.78
N SER A 345 -26.56 14.14 14.43
CA SER A 345 -27.84 14.68 13.93
C SER A 345 -28.40 14.01 12.65
N GLN A 346 -28.14 12.72 12.44
CA GLN A 346 -28.94 11.92 11.50
C GLN A 346 -30.27 11.58 12.19
N ASN A 347 -31.34 12.23 11.74
CA ASN A 347 -32.73 12.01 12.20
C ASN A 347 -33.48 11.09 11.27
#